data_AF-A0A934X868-F1
#
_entry.id   AF-A0A934X868-F1
#
_cell.length_a   1.000
_cell.length_b   1.000
_cell.length_c   1.000
_cell.angle_alpha   90.00
_cell.angle_beta   90.00
_cell.angle_gamma   90.00
#
_symmetry.space_group_name_H-M   'P 1'
#
loop_
_entity.id
_entity.type
_entity.pdbx_description
1 polymer ?
#
loop_
_entity_poly.entity_id
_entity_poly.type
_entity_poly.pdbx_seq_one_letter_code
_entity_poly.pdbx_strand_id
1 'polypeptide(L)' 'MIKPTQNNRKQPSLAALRRAVASSTAVETGQSIQQLEQKLKESAKHRFAHLKLAA' A
#
# COMPACT_ATOMS: atom_id res chain seq x y z
N MET A 1 29.14 17.65 14.75
CA MET A 1 28.73 17.37 13.36
C MET A 1 28.06 16.00 13.31
N ILE A 2 26.72 15.96 13.27
CA ILE A 2 25.96 14.70 13.31
C ILE A 2 25.91 14.16 11.87
N LYS A 3 26.59 13.05 11.59
CA LYS A 3 26.52 12.40 10.27
C LYS A 3 25.12 11.82 10.09
N PRO A 4 24.38 12.13 9.01
CA PRO A 4 23.11 11.48 8.75
C PRO A 4 23.40 10.00 8.51
N THR A 5 22.97 9.14 9.43
CA THR A 5 22.98 7.70 9.23
C THR A 5 22.10 7.41 8.03
N GLN A 6 22.72 7.08 6.90
CA GLN A 6 22.04 6.62 5.69
C GLN A 6 21.18 5.43 6.09
N ASN A 7 19.88 5.69 6.16
CA ASN A 7 18.91 4.79 6.71
C ASN A 7 18.66 3.69 5.67
N ASN A 8 19.50 2.65 5.68
CA ASN A 8 19.41 1.48 4.81
C ASN A 8 18.23 0.58 5.22
N ARG A 9 17.04 1.15 5.39
CA ARG A 9 15.82 0.39 5.63
C ARG A 9 15.41 -0.23 4.30
N LYS A 10 15.32 -1.55 4.28
CA LYS A 10 14.73 -2.28 3.16
C LYS A 10 13.30 -1.78 2.97
N GLN A 11 12.98 -1.34 1.76
CA GLN A 11 11.63 -0.94 1.42
C GLN A 11 10.70 -2.15 1.58
N PRO A 12 9.53 -1.99 2.21
CA PRO A 12 8.56 -3.07 2.33
C PRO A 12 8.10 -3.50 0.94
N SER A 13 7.87 -4.80 0.77
CA SER A 13 7.33 -5.31 -0.49
C SER A 13 5.91 -4.77 -0.72
N LEU A 14 5.50 -4.67 -1.99
CA LEU A 14 4.12 -4.28 -2.35
C LEU A 14 3.08 -5.19 -1.70
N ALA A 15 3.39 -6.47 -1.51
CA ALA A 15 2.51 -7.41 -0.79
C ALA A 15 2.37 -7.03 0.69
N ALA A 16 3.47 -6.66 1.35
CA ALA A 16 3.43 -6.21 2.74
C ALA A 16 2.63 -4.90 2.90
N LEU A 17 2.77 -3.97 1.96
CA LEU A 17 1.98 -2.74 1.94
C LEU A 17 0.49 -3.02 1.76
N ARG A 18 0.12 -3.89 0.81
CA ARG A 18 -1.29 -4.29 0.58
C ARG A 18 -1.89 -4.92 1.84
N ARG A 19 -1.14 -5.79 2.52
CA ARG A 19 -1.59 -6.41 3.77
C ARG A 19 -1.77 -5.39 4.88
N ALA A 20 -0.84 -4.46 5.05
CA ALA A 20 -0.94 -3.41 6.06
C ALA A 20 -2.20 -2.56 5.87
N VAL A 21 -2.44 -2.10 4.63
CA VAL A 21 -3.64 -1.34 4.28
C VAL A 21 -4.90 -2.17 4.48
N ALA A 22 -4.94 -3.39 3.94
CA ALA A 22 -6.10 -4.27 4.07
C ALA A 22 -6.43 -4.59 5.54
N SER A 23 -5.42 -4.74 6.39
CA SER A 23 -5.60 -5.00 7.82
C SER A 23 -6.22 -3.79 8.52
N SER A 24 -5.73 -2.58 8.27
CA SER A 24 -6.30 -1.35 8.83
C SER A 24 -7.72 -1.12 8.34
N THR A 25 -7.98 -1.35 7.05
CA THR A 25 -9.32 -1.22 6.47
C THR A 25 -10.27 -2.29 7.00
N ALA A 26 -9.81 -3.52 7.21
CA ALA A 26 -10.64 -4.60 7.74
C ALA A 26 -11.11 -4.31 9.16
N VAL A 27 -10.22 -3.77 10.00
CA VAL A 27 -10.57 -3.35 11.37
C VAL A 27 -11.64 -2.26 11.34
N GLU A 28 -11.49 -1.26 10.46
CA GLU A 28 -12.43 -0.14 10.35
C GLU A 28 -13.78 -0.53 9.72
N THR A 29 -13.75 -1.39 8.69
CA THR A 29 -14.94 -1.69 7.87
C THR A 29 -15.63 -3.01 8.23
N GLY A 30 -15.02 -3.83 9.09
CA GLY A 30 -15.49 -5.18 9.40
C GLY A 30 -15.43 -6.16 8.21
N GLN A 31 -14.83 -5.76 7.08
CA GLN A 31 -14.72 -6.61 5.89
C GLN A 31 -13.57 -7.61 6.01
N SER A 32 -13.67 -8.74 5.29
CA SER A 32 -12.60 -9.74 5.27
C SER A 32 -11.33 -9.18 4.63
N ILE A 33 -10.19 -9.36 5.32
CA ILE A 33 -8.85 -8.99 4.85
C ILE A 33 -8.57 -9.57 3.47
N GLN A 34 -8.98 -10.82 3.22
CA GLN A 34 -8.71 -11.51 1.95
C GLN A 34 -9.44 -10.86 0.78
N GLN A 35 -10.69 -10.44 0.99
CA GLN A 35 -11.48 -9.71 -0.02
C GLN A 35 -10.88 -8.33 -0.30
N LEU A 36 -10.41 -7.65 0.73
CA LEU A 36 -9.74 -6.34 0.60
C LEU A 36 -8.39 -6.46 -0.12
N GLU A 37 -7.57 -7.46 0.21
CA GLU A 37 -6.30 -7.71 -0.48
C GLU A 37 -6.51 -8.04 -1.96
N GLN A 38 -7.53 -8.84 -2.29
CA GLN A 38 -7.89 -9.14 -3.69
C GLN A 38 -8.33 -7.89 -4.43
N LYS A 39 -9.25 -7.10 -3.84
CA LYS A 39 -9.68 -5.80 -4.41
C LYS A 39 -8.49 -4.87 -4.65
N LEU A 40 -7.54 -4.78 -3.73
CA LEU A 40 -6.33 -3.96 -3.88
C LEU A 40 -5.39 -4.45 -5.00
N LYS A 41 -5.33 -5.77 -5.25
CA LYS A 41 -4.57 -6.34 -6.37
C LYS A 41 -5.21 -5.99 -7.72
N GLU A 42 -6.54 -6.13 -7.83
CA GLU A 42 -7.31 -5.81 -9.06
C GLU A 42 -7.30 -4.31 -9.37
N SER A 43 -7.49 -3.50 -8.33
CA SER A 43 -7.60 -2.03 -8.39
C SER A 43 -6.34 -1.36 -8.93
N ALA A 44 -5.18 -1.96 -8.71
CA ALA A 44 -3.91 -1.44 -9.20
C ALA A 44 -3.85 -1.36 -10.74
N LYS A 45 -4.72 -2.08 -11.46
CA LYS A 45 -4.72 -2.08 -12.93
C LYS A 45 -5.44 -0.88 -13.55
N HIS A 46 -6.46 -0.28 -12.91
CA HIS A 46 -7.32 0.69 -13.61
C HIS A 46 -7.88 1.85 -12.76
N ARG A 47 -7.61 1.95 -11.46
CA ARG A 47 -8.34 2.95 -10.62
C ARG A 47 -8.02 4.41 -10.92
N PHE A 48 -6.86 4.70 -11.50
CA PHE A 48 -6.41 6.07 -11.74
C PHE A 48 -5.91 6.28 -13.16
N ALA A 49 -6.46 5.56 -14.14
CA ALA A 49 -6.09 5.70 -15.55
C ALA A 49 -6.22 7.15 -16.08
N HIS A 50 -7.09 7.95 -15.44
CA HIS A 50 -7.33 9.36 -15.74
C HIS A 50 -6.47 10.33 -14.92
N LEU A 51 -5.74 9.88 -13.90
CA LEU A 51 -4.84 10.74 -13.13
C LEU A 51 -3.43 10.66 -13.73
N LYS A 52 -3.03 11.70 -14.47
CA LYS A 52 -1.62 11.94 -14.78
C LYS A 52 -0.99 12.71 -13.62
N LEU A 53 0.18 12.27 -13.17
CA LEU A 53 0.99 13.05 -12.22
C LEU A 53 1.40 14.34 -12.95
N ALA A 54 1.01 15.50 -12.42
CA ALA A 54 1.41 16.79 -12.96
C ALA A 54 2.95 16.91 -12.88
N ALA A 55 3.57 17.23 -14.01
CA ALA A 55 5.01 17.46 -14.12
C ALA A 55 5.39 18.84 -13.59
#